data_AF-A0A6I7LW20-F1
#
_entry.id   AF-A0A6I7LW20-F1
#
_cell.length_a   1.000
_cell.length_b   1.000
_cell.length_c   1.000
_cell.angle_alpha   90.00
_cell.angle_beta   90.00
_cell.angle_gamma   90.00
#
_symmetry.space_group_name_H-M   'P 1'
#
loop_
_entity.id
_entity.type
_entity.pdbx_description
1 polymer ?
#
loop_
_entity_poly.entity_id
_entity_poly.type
_entity_poly.pdbx_seq_one_letter_code
_entity_poly.pdbx_strand_id
1 'polypeptide(L)'
;MAEPYQTYQPKPIVTAKGLIFLALIVGSLILGGLAALVNPLYLILGVVGLVVIFLMVKYDYFGLLVYLLVFLMRPGETYTFLAKVRIELILGACLAFLALIKNKYRYGHFTIPDNKLNLDMLLILGAMCLSFSLSSCKDCTINAIQELLKLAIFFLLIILTIDTRKKLEIFIWAFLLINAKLTFDINWGFYHGQAVYNQGLERATGGNSAMDNFNGIAITMNTMIPFAYYLFFYYREYWQKILMLGCLILFSWTLIITGSRGGLLGFLGILGIIWLQSKRKLALGLFFIVFMAAGWTMLGASSKARYETIFDKNLDESSENRVLAWEDGLEMAIIRPVTGVGAGAFAWARVERFGRYLNPHNMYIQVLAELGFIGAFIYFMFVIDIFRFNFRLLKSVPSRGSPLALLRPLSRAIIASCGSLLITGIFAHSAYRYTWYFVAALTVIAMQFVREMKAVEESSSAGNLAVSASGIDSGSKVNG
;
A
#
# COMPACT_ATOMS: atom_id res chain seq x y z
N MET A 1 66.18 44.87 35.20
CA MET A 1 65.10 44.05 35.78
C MET A 1 63.83 44.87 35.70
N ALA A 2 62.89 44.48 34.86
CA ALA A 2 61.54 45.06 34.80
C ALA A 2 60.57 43.88 34.82
N GLU A 3 59.76 43.80 35.88
CA GLU A 3 58.74 42.76 36.01
C GLU A 3 57.64 42.96 34.95
N PRO A 4 57.18 41.89 34.28
CA PRO A 4 56.09 42.00 33.32
C PRO A 4 54.75 42.18 34.04
N TYR A 5 54.03 43.22 33.63
CA TYR A 5 52.65 43.51 34.02
C TYR A 5 51.74 42.28 33.82
N GLN A 6 51.14 41.77 34.90
CA GLN A 6 50.05 40.79 34.81
C GLN A 6 48.78 41.48 34.32
N THR A 7 48.35 41.14 33.11
CA THR A 7 47.07 41.55 32.54
C THR A 7 45.92 40.83 33.28
N TYR A 8 45.14 41.59 34.05
CA TYR A 8 43.92 41.10 34.70
C TYR A 8 42.89 40.72 33.62
N GLN A 9 42.72 39.42 33.38
CA GLN A 9 41.66 38.88 32.53
C GLN A 9 40.35 38.88 33.34
N PRO A 10 39.34 39.69 32.99
CA PRO A 10 38.08 39.70 33.72
C PRO A 10 37.40 38.33 33.59
N LYS A 11 37.08 37.70 34.73
CA LYS A 11 36.31 36.46 34.74
C LYS A 11 34.95 36.73 34.09
N PRO A 12 34.52 35.95 33.08
CA PRO A 12 33.24 36.15 32.45
C PRO A 12 32.13 35.97 33.49
N ILE A 13 31.35 37.03 33.70
CA ILE A 13 30.23 37.11 34.66
C ILE A 13 29.18 36.03 34.36
N VAL A 14 29.08 35.62 33.10
CA VAL A 14 28.17 34.58 32.62
C VAL A 14 28.98 33.40 32.11
N THR A 15 29.02 32.33 32.92
CA THR A 15 29.63 31.06 32.50
C THR A 15 28.61 30.24 31.70
N ALA A 16 29.07 29.43 30.74
CA ALA A 16 28.21 28.52 29.99
C ALA A 16 27.36 27.60 30.90
N LYS A 17 27.92 27.22 32.06
CA LYS A 17 27.19 26.47 33.10
C LYS A 17 26.04 27.29 33.71
N GLY A 18 26.25 28.58 33.95
CA GLY A 18 25.21 29.49 34.43
C GLY A 18 24.07 29.68 33.43
N LEU A 19 24.38 29.76 32.13
CA LEU A 19 23.37 29.82 31.06
C LEU A 19 22.53 28.54 30.95
N ILE A 20 23.17 27.37 31.04
CA ILE A 20 22.48 26.08 31.05
C ILE A 20 21.57 25.96 32.27
N PHE A 21 22.07 26.36 33.45
CA PHE A 21 21.28 26.32 34.69
C PHE A 21 20.07 27.27 34.64
N LEU A 22 20.26 28.49 34.12
CA LEU A 22 19.16 29.44 33.92
C LEU A 22 18.13 28.91 32.92
N ALA A 23 18.58 28.29 31.82
CA ALA A 23 17.69 27.68 30.83
C ALA A 23 16.88 26.52 31.43
N LEU A 24 17.48 25.71 32.31
CA LEU A 24 16.78 24.64 33.02
C LEU A 24 15.74 25.19 34.00
N ILE A 25 16.06 26.25 34.75
CA ILE A 25 15.11 26.91 35.65
C ILE A 25 13.93 27.49 34.87
N VAL A 26 14.21 28.27 33.82
CA VAL A 26 13.18 28.88 32.98
C VAL A 26 12.33 27.80 32.30
N GLY A 27 12.96 26.75 31.78
CA GLY A 27 12.25 25.60 31.21
C GLY A 27 11.34 24.89 32.22
N SER A 28 11.80 24.71 33.45
CA SER A 28 11.01 24.10 34.53
C SER A 28 9.82 24.96 34.96
N LEU A 29 9.97 26.28 35.00
CA LEU A 29 8.89 27.22 35.33
C LEU A 29 7.85 27.28 34.22
N ILE A 30 8.28 27.25 32.95
CA ILE A 30 7.37 27.18 31.79
C ILE A 30 6.59 25.85 31.81
N LEU A 31 7.26 24.72 32.06
CA LEU A 31 6.61 23.41 32.16
C LEU A 31 5.64 23.33 33.34
N GLY A 32 6.01 23.89 34.50
CA GLY A 32 5.15 23.96 35.68
C GLY A 32 3.92 24.86 35.48
N GLY A 33 4.11 26.03 34.84
CA GLY A 33 3.01 26.93 34.48
C GLY A 33 2.06 26.33 33.45
N LEU A 34 2.59 25.63 32.44
CA LEU A 34 1.78 24.89 31.48
C LEU A 34 0.99 23.75 32.15
N ALA A 35 1.60 23.04 33.10
CA ALA A 35 0.93 21.98 33.89
C ALA A 35 -0.21 22.48 34.78
N ALA A 36 -0.17 23.74 35.19
CA ALA A 36 -1.25 24.36 35.97
C ALA A 36 -2.40 24.89 35.09
N LEU A 37 -2.13 25.22 33.82
CA LEU A 37 -3.09 25.88 32.92
C LEU A 37 -3.74 24.91 31.92
N VAL A 38 -3.12 23.76 31.67
CA VAL A 38 -3.53 22.79 30.64
C VAL A 38 -3.76 21.44 31.30
N ASN A 39 -4.84 20.75 30.91
CA ASN A 39 -5.12 19.39 31.38
C ASN A 39 -3.85 18.52 31.21
N PRO A 40 -3.36 17.84 32.27
CA PRO A 40 -2.16 17.01 32.23
C PRO A 40 -2.13 16.01 31.07
N LEU A 41 -3.29 15.53 30.64
CA LEU A 41 -3.42 14.64 29.49
C LEU A 41 -2.89 15.28 28.19
N TYR A 42 -3.18 16.55 27.92
CA TYR A 42 -2.71 17.23 26.71
C TYR A 42 -1.20 17.47 26.74
N LEU A 43 -0.62 17.67 27.93
CA LEU A 43 0.83 17.79 28.09
C LEU A 43 1.53 16.46 27.84
N ILE A 44 1.00 15.37 28.39
CA ILE A 44 1.50 14.02 28.12
C ILE A 44 1.40 13.71 26.62
N LEU A 45 0.25 13.97 26.00
CA LEU A 45 0.05 13.78 24.56
C LEU A 45 1.00 14.66 23.73
N GLY A 46 1.25 15.90 24.15
CA GLY A 46 2.19 16.80 23.50
C GLY A 46 3.63 16.28 23.56
N VAL A 47 4.10 15.86 24.73
CA VAL A 47 5.44 15.28 24.91
C VAL A 47 5.58 13.98 24.12
N VAL A 48 4.59 13.08 24.20
CA VAL A 48 4.58 11.83 23.41
C VAL A 48 4.60 12.15 21.91
N GLY A 49 3.80 13.13 21.46
CA GLY A 49 3.78 13.59 20.07
C GLY A 49 5.15 14.11 19.61
N LEU A 50 5.83 14.93 20.41
CA LEU A 50 7.17 15.43 20.12
C LEU A 50 8.21 14.30 20.06
N VAL A 51 8.13 13.33 20.97
CA VAL A 51 9.00 12.14 20.95
C VAL A 51 8.75 11.32 19.69
N VAL A 52 7.50 11.08 19.31
CA VAL A 52 7.16 10.36 18.08
C VAL A 52 7.71 11.10 16.86
N ILE A 53 7.50 12.42 16.76
CA ILE A 53 8.06 13.24 15.66
C ILE A 53 9.58 13.12 15.61
N PHE A 54 10.27 13.26 16.75
CA PHE A 54 11.72 13.09 16.83
C PHE A 54 12.16 11.71 16.35
N LEU A 55 11.47 10.65 16.78
CA LEU A 55 11.77 9.27 16.36
C LEU A 55 11.53 9.07 14.87
N MET A 56 10.50 9.68 14.28
CA MET A 56 10.23 9.62 12.84
C MET A 56 11.31 10.32 12.01
N VAL A 57 11.79 11.48 12.49
CA VAL A 57 12.89 12.22 11.86
C VAL A 57 14.20 11.44 11.99
N LYS A 58 14.48 10.84 13.15
CA LYS A 58 15.71 10.07 13.39
C LYS A 58 15.69 8.74 12.62
N TYR A 59 14.61 7.99 12.71
CA TYR A 59 14.43 6.66 12.13
C TYR A 59 13.35 6.69 11.03
N ASP A 60 13.79 6.78 9.78
CA ASP A 60 12.94 6.87 8.60
C ASP A 60 11.96 5.69 8.46
N TYR A 61 12.42 4.47 8.74
CA TYR A 61 11.58 3.28 8.70
C TYR A 61 10.50 3.28 9.79
N PHE A 62 10.79 3.82 10.98
CA PHE A 62 9.75 4.03 11.99
C PHE A 62 8.72 5.06 11.51
N GLY A 63 9.20 6.12 10.85
CA GLY A 63 8.35 7.08 10.13
C GLY A 63 7.40 6.41 9.14
N LEU A 64 7.89 5.48 8.30
CA LEU A 64 7.06 4.71 7.38
C LEU A 64 5.98 3.90 8.12
N LEU A 65 6.30 3.24 9.23
CA LEU A 65 5.33 2.44 9.99
C LEU A 65 4.23 3.31 10.63
N VAL A 66 4.60 4.46 11.19
CA VAL A 66 3.62 5.43 11.71
C VAL A 66 2.77 5.98 10.57
N TYR A 67 3.38 6.31 9.43
CA TYR A 67 2.65 6.76 8.26
C TYR A 67 1.67 5.72 7.75
N LEU A 68 2.06 4.45 7.71
CA LEU A 68 1.18 3.35 7.32
C LEU A 68 -0.05 3.26 8.23
N LEU A 69 0.13 3.41 9.54
CA LEU A 69 -0.98 3.44 10.50
C LEU A 69 -1.93 4.61 10.22
N VAL A 70 -1.40 5.82 10.08
CA VAL A 70 -2.18 7.04 9.79
C VAL A 70 -2.89 6.93 8.44
N PHE A 71 -2.22 6.43 7.42
CA PHE A 71 -2.73 6.27 6.05
C PHE A 71 -3.92 5.31 5.97
N LEU A 72 -3.88 4.19 6.71
CA LEU A 72 -4.96 3.20 6.71
C LEU A 72 -6.08 3.50 7.73
N MET A 73 -5.74 4.00 8.92
CA MET A 73 -6.73 4.33 9.95
C MET A 73 -7.49 5.62 9.64
N ARG A 74 -6.87 6.55 8.91
CA ARG A 74 -7.44 7.87 8.54
C ARG A 74 -8.08 8.58 9.75
N PRO A 75 -7.29 8.91 10.79
CA PRO A 75 -7.83 9.54 11.99
C PRO A 75 -8.53 10.87 11.71
N GLY A 76 -8.22 11.54 10.58
CA GLY A 76 -8.92 12.74 10.14
C GLY A 76 -10.41 12.53 9.85
N GLU A 77 -10.83 11.31 9.50
CA GLU A 77 -12.22 10.97 9.23
C GLU A 77 -12.98 10.58 10.51
N THR A 78 -12.29 9.94 11.45
CA THR A 78 -12.85 9.61 12.77
C THR A 78 -13.02 10.86 13.64
N TYR A 79 -12.05 11.78 13.57
CA TYR A 79 -12.00 12.97 14.39
C TYR A 79 -12.14 14.22 13.51
N THR A 80 -13.36 14.76 13.43
CA THR A 80 -13.72 15.86 12.50
C THR A 80 -12.87 17.13 12.66
N PHE A 81 -12.32 17.40 13.85
CA PHE A 81 -11.41 18.52 14.07
C PHE A 81 -10.06 18.36 13.35
N LEU A 82 -9.65 17.13 13.04
CA LEU A 82 -8.44 16.81 12.28
C LEU A 82 -8.68 16.77 10.76
N ALA A 83 -9.94 16.65 10.32
CA ALA A 83 -10.31 16.52 8.91
C ALA A 83 -9.74 17.64 8.02
N LYS A 84 -9.73 18.88 8.52
CA LYS A 84 -9.24 20.05 7.78
C LYS A 84 -7.72 20.07 7.60
N VAL A 85 -6.98 19.42 8.50
CA VAL A 85 -5.51 19.45 8.53
C VAL A 85 -4.91 18.51 7.48
N ARG A 86 -5.66 17.51 6.99
CA ARG A 86 -5.18 16.51 6.01
C ARG A 86 -3.86 15.86 6.46
N ILE A 87 -3.84 15.35 7.70
CA ILE A 87 -2.66 14.82 8.38
C ILE A 87 -1.90 13.80 7.53
N GLU A 88 -2.62 12.94 6.83
CA GLU A 88 -2.06 11.90 5.96
C GLU A 88 -1.18 12.53 4.86
N LEU A 89 -1.65 13.60 4.22
CA LEU A 89 -0.91 14.26 3.16
C LEU A 89 0.32 14.99 3.70
N ILE A 90 0.15 15.78 4.77
CA ILE A 90 1.23 16.57 5.37
C ILE A 90 2.32 15.64 5.89
N LEU A 91 1.94 14.64 6.70
CA LEU A 91 2.88 13.68 7.28
C LEU A 91 3.63 12.91 6.21
N GLY A 92 2.91 12.39 5.20
CA GLY A 92 3.51 11.67 4.08
C GLY A 92 4.50 12.53 3.30
N ALA A 93 4.13 13.77 2.96
CA ALA A 93 5.00 14.69 2.21
C ALA A 93 6.27 15.05 3.01
N CYS A 94 6.13 15.36 4.30
CA CYS A 94 7.28 15.65 5.16
C CYS A 94 8.24 14.45 5.25
N LEU A 95 7.70 13.24 5.46
CA LEU A 95 8.52 12.03 5.52
C LEU A 95 9.17 11.70 4.19
N ALA A 96 8.47 11.87 3.06
CA ALA A 96 9.03 11.62 1.73
C ALA A 96 10.17 12.60 1.44
N PHE A 97 9.98 13.88 1.77
CA PHE A 97 11.03 14.88 1.67
C PHE A 97 12.25 14.54 2.54
N LEU A 98 12.04 14.15 3.79
CA LEU A 98 13.12 13.71 4.68
C LEU A 98 13.83 12.46 4.14
N ALA A 99 13.10 11.48 3.60
CA ALA A 99 13.66 10.28 3.01
C ALA A 99 14.53 10.62 1.78
N LEU A 100 14.08 11.54 0.92
CA LEU A 100 14.86 12.02 -0.22
C LEU A 100 16.12 12.78 0.21
N ILE A 101 16.04 13.61 1.24
CA ILE A 101 17.21 14.31 1.80
C ILE A 101 18.22 13.29 2.34
N LYS A 102 17.79 12.34 3.17
CA LYS A 102 18.66 11.29 3.71
C LYS A 102 19.27 10.44 2.61
N ASN A 103 18.51 10.12 1.57
CA ASN A 103 18.99 9.41 0.40
C ASN A 103 20.11 10.20 -0.29
N LYS A 104 19.93 11.51 -0.53
CA LYS A 104 20.99 12.37 -1.06
C LYS A 104 22.23 12.42 -0.17
N TYR A 105 22.07 12.54 1.15
CA TYR A 105 23.22 12.52 2.06
C TYR A 105 23.95 11.16 2.06
N ARG A 106 23.23 10.04 1.91
CA ARG A 106 23.78 8.68 1.90
C ARG A 106 24.56 8.38 0.62
N TYR A 107 24.07 8.83 -0.53
CA TYR A 107 24.62 8.48 -1.86
C TYR A 107 25.32 9.66 -2.57
N GLY A 108 25.32 10.86 -2.01
CA GLY A 108 25.87 12.07 -2.64
C GLY A 108 24.97 12.72 -3.71
N HIS A 109 24.02 11.96 -4.27
CA HIS A 109 23.02 12.42 -5.23
C HIS A 109 21.65 11.79 -4.93
N PHE A 110 20.58 12.33 -5.51
CA PHE A 110 19.26 11.73 -5.40
C PHE A 110 19.22 10.42 -6.20
N THR A 111 18.99 9.31 -5.51
CA THR A 111 18.92 7.97 -6.10
C THR A 111 17.60 7.32 -5.74
N ILE A 112 16.79 7.03 -6.76
CA ILE A 112 15.62 6.16 -6.63
C ILE A 112 16.00 4.81 -7.26
N PRO A 113 15.58 3.66 -6.69
CA PRO A 113 15.82 2.37 -7.32
C PRO A 113 15.44 2.39 -8.80
N ASP A 114 16.37 2.06 -9.69
CA ASP A 114 16.08 2.06 -11.13
C ASP A 114 15.18 0.87 -11.47
N ASN A 115 13.90 1.15 -11.69
CA ASN A 115 12.87 0.16 -11.99
C ASN A 115 11.78 0.78 -12.86
N LYS A 116 11.35 0.04 -13.89
CA LYS A 116 10.29 0.45 -14.80
C LYS A 116 8.98 0.81 -14.08
N LEU A 117 8.62 0.16 -12.98
CA LEU A 117 7.40 0.48 -12.21
C LEU A 117 7.43 1.92 -11.65
N ASN A 118 8.61 2.47 -11.36
CA ASN A 118 8.74 3.85 -10.91
C ASN A 118 8.42 4.81 -12.06
N LEU A 119 8.92 4.50 -13.26
CA LEU A 119 8.58 5.25 -14.48
C LEU A 119 7.07 5.15 -14.78
N ASP A 120 6.50 3.96 -14.70
CA ASP A 120 5.07 3.75 -14.96
C ASP A 120 4.20 4.56 -14.00
N MET A 121 4.54 4.62 -12.71
CA MET A 121 3.86 5.48 -11.73
C MET A 121 3.92 6.96 -12.13
N LEU A 122 5.11 7.44 -12.54
CA LEU A 122 5.28 8.83 -12.98
C LEU A 122 4.50 9.11 -14.27
N LEU A 123 4.43 8.16 -15.19
CA LEU A 123 3.66 8.27 -16.43
C LEU A 123 2.14 8.28 -16.15
N ILE A 124 1.64 7.50 -15.18
CA ILE A 124 0.24 7.57 -14.76
C ILE A 124 -0.06 8.96 -14.18
N LEU A 125 0.80 9.47 -13.29
CA LEU A 125 0.63 10.80 -12.72
C LEU A 125 0.67 11.88 -13.81
N GLY A 126 1.61 11.77 -14.75
CA GLY A 126 1.71 12.64 -15.92
C GLY A 126 0.45 12.60 -16.79
N ALA A 127 -0.10 11.42 -17.05
CA ALA A 127 -1.34 11.26 -17.81
C ALA A 127 -2.54 11.91 -17.10
N MET A 128 -2.64 11.78 -15.77
CA MET A 128 -3.68 12.46 -14.99
C MET A 128 -3.51 13.98 -15.02
N CYS A 129 -2.29 14.49 -14.86
CA CYS A 129 -2.01 15.92 -14.99
C CYS A 129 -2.33 16.44 -16.40
N LEU A 130 -2.02 15.69 -17.45
CA LEU A 130 -2.34 16.05 -18.82
C LEU A 130 -3.87 16.10 -19.06
N SER A 131 -4.62 15.21 -18.40
CA SER A 131 -6.09 15.19 -18.48
C SER A 131 -6.76 16.42 -17.87
N PHE A 132 -6.07 17.17 -16.99
CA PHE A 132 -6.63 18.33 -16.28
C PHE A 132 -7.11 19.45 -17.22
N SER A 133 -6.33 19.79 -18.25
CA SER A 133 -6.64 20.90 -19.15
C SER A 133 -7.94 20.70 -19.94
N LEU A 134 -8.27 19.45 -20.26
CA LEU A 134 -9.45 19.05 -21.03
C LEU A 134 -10.50 18.34 -20.16
N SER A 135 -10.41 18.50 -18.84
CA SER A 135 -11.33 17.84 -17.90
C SER A 135 -12.71 18.48 -17.94
N SER A 136 -13.76 17.65 -17.96
CA SER A 136 -15.16 18.09 -17.76
C SER A 136 -15.43 18.52 -16.31
N CYS A 137 -14.62 18.11 -15.34
CA CYS A 137 -14.71 18.58 -13.95
C CYS A 137 -13.31 18.78 -13.37
N LYS A 138 -12.82 20.03 -13.42
CA LYS A 138 -11.48 20.39 -12.93
C LYS A 138 -11.27 20.07 -11.45
N ASP A 139 -12.26 20.35 -10.60
CA ASP A 139 -12.17 20.04 -9.16
C ASP A 139 -12.11 18.54 -8.89
N CYS A 140 -12.88 17.75 -9.64
CA CYS A 140 -12.84 16.29 -9.56
C CYS A 140 -11.46 15.75 -9.94
N THR A 141 -10.88 16.30 -11.01
CA THR A 141 -9.53 15.93 -11.46
C THR A 141 -8.43 16.37 -10.51
N ILE A 142 -8.54 17.55 -9.90
CA ILE A 142 -7.63 17.97 -8.82
C ILE A 142 -7.70 16.99 -7.65
N ASN A 143 -8.91 16.60 -7.22
CA ASN A 143 -9.08 15.64 -6.14
C ASN A 143 -8.49 14.27 -6.50
N ALA A 144 -8.71 13.77 -7.72
CA ALA A 144 -8.13 12.52 -8.20
C ALA A 144 -6.59 12.58 -8.23
N ILE A 145 -6.01 13.67 -8.75
CA ILE A 145 -4.56 13.90 -8.76
C ILE A 145 -4.01 13.95 -7.32
N GLN A 146 -4.70 14.60 -6.39
CA GLN A 146 -4.30 14.64 -4.98
C GLN A 146 -4.32 13.25 -4.34
N GLU A 147 -5.33 12.43 -4.64
CA GLU A 147 -5.37 11.04 -4.18
C GLU A 147 -4.19 10.24 -4.77
N LEU A 148 -3.94 10.32 -6.08
CA LEU A 148 -2.79 9.62 -6.67
C LEU A 148 -1.46 10.12 -6.08
N LEU A 149 -1.31 11.42 -5.83
CA LEU A 149 -0.10 11.98 -5.22
C LEU A 149 0.15 11.38 -3.82
N LYS A 150 -0.90 11.19 -3.00
CA LYS A 150 -0.78 10.48 -1.72
C LYS A 150 -0.28 9.04 -1.93
N LEU A 151 -0.78 8.35 -2.96
CA LEU A 151 -0.35 6.98 -3.28
C LEU A 151 1.09 6.94 -3.81
N ALA A 152 1.50 7.94 -4.59
CA ALA A 152 2.87 8.10 -5.06
C ALA A 152 3.85 8.36 -3.91
N ILE A 153 3.45 9.19 -2.94
CA ILE A 153 4.20 9.42 -1.70
C ILE A 153 4.32 8.12 -0.89
N PHE A 154 3.22 7.38 -0.72
CA PHE A 154 3.24 6.09 -0.02
C PHE A 154 4.14 5.07 -0.72
N PHE A 155 4.04 4.95 -2.04
CA PHE A 155 4.91 4.12 -2.86
C PHE A 155 6.39 4.51 -2.70
N LEU A 156 6.69 5.80 -2.82
CA LEU A 156 8.06 6.33 -2.72
C LEU A 156 8.66 6.06 -1.33
N LEU A 157 7.89 6.29 -0.27
CA LEU A 157 8.33 6.02 1.11
C LEU A 157 8.68 4.55 1.32
N ILE A 158 7.89 3.62 0.77
CA ILE A 158 8.19 2.19 0.85
C ILE A 158 9.52 1.88 0.18
N ILE A 159 9.70 2.33 -1.08
CA ILE A 159 10.89 1.96 -1.87
C ILE A 159 12.18 2.63 -1.38
N LEU A 160 12.10 3.79 -0.70
CA LEU A 160 13.27 4.50 -0.19
C LEU A 160 13.72 4.04 1.20
N THR A 161 12.81 3.52 2.02
CA THR A 161 13.10 3.23 3.45
C THR A 161 13.29 1.75 3.76
N ILE A 162 12.73 0.85 2.93
CA ILE A 162 12.88 -0.59 3.09
C ILE A 162 14.13 -1.07 2.34
N ASP A 163 15.24 -1.18 3.06
CA ASP A 163 16.55 -1.60 2.53
C ASP A 163 17.04 -2.95 3.05
N THR A 164 16.23 -3.64 3.87
CA THR A 164 16.58 -4.98 4.37
C THR A 164 15.38 -5.92 4.36
N ARG A 165 15.65 -7.22 4.23
CA ARG A 165 14.62 -8.27 4.32
C ARG A 165 13.83 -8.21 5.64
N LYS A 166 14.48 -7.90 6.77
CA LYS A 166 13.81 -7.77 8.07
C LYS A 166 12.81 -6.61 8.09
N LYS A 167 13.18 -5.44 7.54
CA LYS A 167 12.27 -4.30 7.38
C LYS A 167 11.11 -4.65 6.45
N LEU A 168 11.36 -5.36 5.35
CA LEU A 168 10.28 -5.82 4.46
C LEU A 168 9.30 -6.74 5.20
N GLU A 169 9.82 -7.72 5.95
CA GLU A 169 9.00 -8.65 6.71
C GLU A 169 8.16 -7.95 7.79
N ILE A 170 8.76 -7.06 8.59
CA ILE A 170 8.05 -6.26 9.60
C ILE A 170 6.99 -5.38 8.94
N PHE A 171 7.28 -4.79 7.78
CA PHE A 171 6.33 -3.95 7.06
C PHE A 171 5.11 -4.74 6.59
N ILE A 172 5.32 -5.95 6.05
CA ILE A 172 4.24 -6.85 5.65
C ILE A 172 3.40 -7.27 6.86
N TRP A 173 4.04 -7.61 7.99
CA TRP A 173 3.34 -7.90 9.25
C TRP A 173 2.50 -6.71 9.72
N ALA A 174 3.08 -5.52 9.79
CA ALA A 174 2.38 -4.31 10.19
C ALA A 174 1.17 -4.04 9.27
N PHE A 175 1.37 -4.15 7.96
CA PHE A 175 0.30 -3.98 6.98
C PHE A 175 -0.84 -4.98 7.17
N LEU A 176 -0.54 -6.26 7.36
CA LEU A 176 -1.54 -7.30 7.60
C LEU A 176 -2.27 -7.10 8.93
N LEU A 177 -1.55 -6.78 10.02
CA LEU A 177 -2.15 -6.62 11.34
C LEU A 177 -3.00 -5.35 11.44
N ILE A 178 -2.59 -4.26 10.80
CA ILE A 178 -3.41 -3.04 10.71
C ILE A 178 -4.69 -3.31 9.93
N ASN A 179 -4.61 -4.00 8.79
CA ASN A 179 -5.81 -4.42 8.06
C ASN A 179 -6.66 -5.41 8.87
N ALA A 180 -6.06 -6.34 9.61
CA ALA A 180 -6.77 -7.25 10.52
C ALA A 180 -7.52 -6.48 11.62
N LYS A 181 -6.90 -5.45 12.21
CA LYS A 181 -7.57 -4.58 13.18
C LYS A 181 -8.76 -3.84 12.56
N LEU A 182 -8.59 -3.20 11.39
CA LEU A 182 -9.70 -2.55 10.68
C LEU A 182 -10.84 -3.53 10.37
N THR A 183 -10.46 -4.73 9.95
CA THR A 183 -11.40 -5.80 9.64
C THR A 183 -12.15 -6.24 10.90
N PHE A 184 -11.46 -6.39 12.03
CA PHE A 184 -12.08 -6.68 13.31
C PHE A 184 -13.10 -5.61 13.69
N ASP A 185 -12.76 -4.33 13.57
CA ASP A 185 -13.68 -3.23 13.86
C ASP A 185 -14.93 -3.28 12.96
N ILE A 186 -14.78 -3.64 11.68
CA ILE A 186 -15.90 -3.79 10.74
C ILE A 186 -16.83 -4.94 11.17
N ASN A 187 -16.27 -6.08 11.57
CA ASN A 187 -17.08 -7.21 12.07
C ASN A 187 -17.79 -6.83 13.38
N TRP A 188 -17.06 -6.21 14.30
CA TRP A 188 -17.61 -5.74 15.55
C TRP A 188 -18.79 -4.80 15.28
N GLY A 189 -18.59 -3.79 14.43
CA GLY A 189 -19.64 -2.86 14.01
C GLY A 189 -20.84 -3.56 13.40
N PHE A 190 -20.63 -4.50 12.48
CA PHE A 190 -21.69 -5.28 11.83
C PHE A 190 -22.60 -5.97 12.85
N TYR A 191 -22.02 -6.67 13.84
CA TYR A 191 -22.79 -7.37 14.88
C TYR A 191 -23.34 -6.46 15.99
N HIS A 192 -22.91 -5.20 16.06
CA HIS A 192 -23.36 -4.21 17.04
C HIS A 192 -24.21 -3.09 16.40
N GLY A 193 -24.93 -3.42 15.32
CA GLY A 193 -25.95 -2.54 14.74
C GLY A 193 -25.43 -1.49 13.75
N GLN A 194 -24.19 -1.60 13.27
CA GLN A 194 -23.65 -0.74 12.20
C GLN A 194 -23.77 -1.37 10.81
N ALA A 195 -24.48 -2.51 10.69
CA ALA A 195 -24.79 -3.10 9.40
C ALA A 195 -25.68 -2.16 8.57
N VAL A 196 -25.40 -2.07 7.27
CA VAL A 196 -26.20 -1.25 6.34
C VAL A 196 -27.06 -2.19 5.50
N TYR A 197 -28.38 -1.96 5.50
CA TYR A 197 -29.29 -2.71 4.65
C TYR A 197 -29.24 -2.16 3.22
N ASN A 198 -28.81 -3.00 2.27
CA ASN A 198 -28.68 -2.60 0.87
C ASN A 198 -28.84 -3.82 -0.05
N GLN A 199 -29.67 -3.69 -1.09
CA GLN A 199 -29.91 -4.75 -2.09
C GLN A 199 -30.35 -6.07 -1.42
N GLY A 200 -31.34 -5.97 -0.52
CA GLY A 200 -31.98 -7.12 0.13
C GLY A 200 -31.16 -7.82 1.22
N LEU A 201 -30.07 -7.20 1.69
CA LEU A 201 -29.12 -7.84 2.61
C LEU A 201 -28.56 -6.82 3.61
N GLU A 202 -28.37 -7.25 4.85
CA GLU A 202 -27.55 -6.53 5.83
C GLU A 202 -26.06 -6.73 5.51
N ARG A 203 -25.32 -5.63 5.39
CA ARG A 203 -23.95 -5.67 4.86
C ARG A 203 -22.99 -4.93 5.76
N ALA A 204 -21.81 -5.50 5.93
CA ALA A 204 -20.69 -4.83 6.56
C ALA A 204 -20.29 -3.58 5.74
N THR A 205 -20.16 -2.45 6.42
CA THR A 205 -19.72 -1.18 5.83
C THR A 205 -18.35 -0.77 6.37
N GLY A 206 -17.63 0.06 5.61
CA GLY A 206 -16.30 0.52 6.00
C GLY A 206 -16.36 1.50 7.16
N GLY A 207 -15.42 1.39 8.09
CA GLY A 207 -15.26 2.37 9.18
C GLY A 207 -14.62 3.69 8.76
N ASN A 208 -14.03 3.73 7.56
CA ASN A 208 -13.44 4.92 6.94
C ASN A 208 -13.35 4.74 5.41
N SER A 209 -13.00 5.79 4.68
CA SER A 209 -12.93 5.79 3.23
C SER A 209 -11.69 5.07 2.65
N ALA A 210 -10.75 4.60 3.50
CA ALA A 210 -9.70 3.68 3.03
C ALA A 210 -10.30 2.32 2.64
N MET A 211 -11.32 1.87 3.37
CA MET A 211 -12.07 0.65 3.06
C MET A 211 -13.22 0.90 2.07
N ASP A 212 -13.59 2.16 1.83
CA ASP A 212 -14.72 2.58 0.98
C ASP A 212 -16.04 1.92 1.47
N ASN A 213 -16.90 1.44 0.57
CA ASN A 213 -18.11 0.69 0.92
C ASN A 213 -17.86 -0.83 1.00
N PHE A 214 -18.92 -1.63 1.16
CA PHE A 214 -18.87 -3.09 1.17
C PHE A 214 -18.09 -3.72 0.00
N ASN A 215 -18.07 -3.12 -1.19
CA ASN A 215 -17.27 -3.62 -2.32
C ASN A 215 -15.79 -3.31 -2.12
N GLY A 216 -15.47 -2.11 -1.63
CA GLY A 216 -14.11 -1.73 -1.26
C GLY A 216 -13.54 -2.67 -0.20
N ILE A 217 -14.29 -2.95 0.86
CA ILE A 217 -13.89 -3.91 1.90
C ILE A 217 -13.56 -5.26 1.26
N ALA A 218 -14.47 -5.81 0.44
CA ALA A 218 -14.26 -7.09 -0.22
C ALA A 218 -12.99 -7.11 -1.09
N ILE A 219 -12.70 -6.02 -1.82
CA ILE A 219 -11.48 -5.88 -2.62
C ILE A 219 -10.23 -5.87 -1.74
N THR A 220 -10.25 -5.15 -0.62
CA THR A 220 -9.13 -5.16 0.32
C THR A 220 -8.92 -6.55 0.90
N MET A 221 -9.99 -7.23 1.35
CA MET A 221 -9.89 -8.60 1.90
C MET A 221 -9.29 -9.55 0.88
N ASN A 222 -9.77 -9.50 -0.36
CA ASN A 222 -9.22 -10.26 -1.47
C ASN A 222 -7.74 -9.93 -1.76
N THR A 223 -7.31 -8.69 -1.53
CA THR A 223 -5.90 -8.34 -1.65
C THR A 223 -5.08 -8.91 -0.48
N MET A 224 -5.66 -9.02 0.73
CA MET A 224 -4.92 -9.47 1.92
C MET A 224 -4.84 -10.98 2.07
N ILE A 225 -5.88 -11.71 1.65
CA ILE A 225 -5.99 -13.17 1.77
C ILE A 225 -4.77 -13.90 1.18
N PRO A 226 -4.29 -13.59 -0.04
CA PRO A 226 -3.12 -14.27 -0.59
C PRO A 226 -1.85 -14.08 0.25
N PHE A 227 -1.65 -12.90 0.83
CA PHE A 227 -0.49 -12.65 1.70
C PHE A 227 -0.55 -13.53 2.93
N ALA A 228 -1.69 -13.55 3.65
CA ALA A 228 -1.87 -14.41 4.81
C ALA A 228 -1.70 -15.90 4.47
N TYR A 229 -2.25 -16.34 3.33
CA TYR A 229 -2.13 -17.72 2.86
C TYR A 229 -0.69 -18.14 2.58
N TYR A 230 0.04 -17.40 1.74
CA TYR A 230 1.40 -17.79 1.38
C TYR A 230 2.39 -17.63 2.55
N LEU A 231 2.15 -16.66 3.44
CA LEU A 231 2.96 -16.49 4.64
C LEU A 231 2.71 -17.57 5.69
N PHE A 232 1.47 -18.07 5.82
CA PHE A 232 1.15 -19.22 6.69
C PHE A 232 2.04 -20.43 6.38
N PHE A 233 2.25 -20.74 5.10
CA PHE A 233 3.10 -21.86 4.66
C PHE A 233 4.60 -21.55 4.64
N TYR A 234 4.97 -20.27 4.74
CA TYR A 234 6.34 -19.82 4.79
C TYR A 234 6.88 -19.88 6.22
N TYR A 235 6.12 -19.37 7.19
CA TYR A 235 6.53 -19.35 8.59
C TYR A 235 6.59 -20.76 9.19
N ARG A 236 7.56 -20.96 10.09
CA ARG A 236 7.74 -22.22 10.83
C ARG A 236 7.13 -22.14 12.22
N GLU A 237 7.29 -20.99 12.88
CA GLU A 237 6.84 -20.75 14.24
C GLU A 237 5.31 -20.83 14.37
N TYR A 238 4.86 -21.51 15.43
CA TYR A 238 3.43 -21.73 15.65
C TYR A 238 2.65 -20.44 15.86
N TRP A 239 3.19 -19.47 16.61
CA TRP A 239 2.51 -18.19 16.85
C TRP A 239 2.27 -17.42 15.54
N GLN A 240 3.24 -17.44 14.61
CA GLN A 240 3.10 -16.80 13.30
C GLN A 240 2.01 -17.45 12.46
N LYS A 241 1.97 -18.79 12.46
CA LYS A 241 0.94 -19.56 11.77
C LYS A 241 -0.46 -19.29 12.33
N ILE A 242 -0.59 -19.24 13.66
CA ILE A 242 -1.85 -18.93 14.33
C ILE A 242 -2.33 -17.53 13.93
N LEU A 243 -1.45 -16.53 13.93
CA LEU A 243 -1.82 -15.18 13.49
C LEU A 243 -2.21 -15.14 12.01
N MET A 244 -1.46 -15.81 11.12
CA MET A 244 -1.82 -15.87 9.69
C MET A 244 -3.15 -16.59 9.45
N LEU A 245 -3.42 -17.67 10.21
CA LEU A 245 -4.70 -18.38 10.16
C LEU A 245 -5.84 -17.50 10.69
N GLY A 246 -5.63 -16.78 11.79
CA GLY A 246 -6.57 -15.81 12.33
C GLY A 246 -6.90 -14.71 11.31
N CYS A 247 -5.89 -14.15 10.64
CA CYS A 247 -6.07 -13.21 9.54
C CYS A 247 -6.88 -13.81 8.39
N LEU A 248 -6.58 -15.04 7.96
CA LEU A 248 -7.33 -15.72 6.89
C LEU A 248 -8.81 -15.86 7.24
N ILE A 249 -9.11 -16.37 8.44
CA ILE A 249 -10.49 -16.55 8.91
C ILE A 249 -11.20 -15.20 8.95
N LEU A 250 -10.56 -14.19 9.56
CA LEU A 250 -11.14 -12.86 9.70
C LEU A 250 -11.39 -12.19 8.35
N PHE A 251 -10.42 -12.20 7.43
CA PHE A 251 -10.58 -11.59 6.10
C PHE A 251 -11.64 -12.30 5.26
N SER A 252 -11.64 -13.64 5.26
CA SER A 252 -12.64 -14.43 4.53
C SER A 252 -14.04 -14.25 5.10
N TRP A 253 -14.19 -14.21 6.43
CA TRP A 253 -15.48 -13.98 7.06
C TRP A 253 -16.04 -12.59 6.74
N THR A 254 -15.17 -11.57 6.81
CA THR A 254 -15.55 -10.20 6.46
C THR A 254 -16.00 -10.09 5.02
N LEU A 255 -15.30 -10.76 4.10
CA LEU A 255 -15.68 -10.82 2.70
C LEU A 255 -17.10 -11.38 2.53
N ILE A 256 -17.47 -12.42 3.28
CA ILE A 256 -18.81 -13.01 3.25
C ILE A 256 -19.86 -11.99 3.71
N ILE A 257 -19.67 -11.37 4.88
CA ILE A 257 -20.66 -10.42 5.44
C ILE A 257 -20.73 -9.09 4.67
N THR A 258 -19.82 -8.82 3.72
CA THR A 258 -19.97 -7.71 2.78
C THR A 258 -21.05 -7.96 1.73
N GLY A 259 -21.42 -9.22 1.47
CA GLY A 259 -22.38 -9.58 0.42
C GLY A 259 -21.98 -9.13 -1.00
N SER A 260 -20.70 -8.85 -1.26
CA SER A 260 -20.24 -8.38 -2.57
C SER A 260 -20.10 -9.54 -3.57
N ARG A 261 -20.91 -9.55 -4.63
CA ARG A 261 -20.80 -10.51 -5.76
C ARG A 261 -19.42 -10.45 -6.42
N GLY A 262 -18.95 -9.22 -6.72
CA GLY A 262 -17.61 -9.00 -7.27
C GLY A 262 -16.51 -9.46 -6.32
N GLY A 263 -16.72 -9.26 -5.00
CA GLY A 263 -15.88 -9.82 -3.94
C GLY A 263 -15.76 -11.34 -3.99
N LEU A 264 -16.89 -12.06 -4.08
CA LEU A 264 -16.91 -13.52 -4.17
C LEU A 264 -16.21 -14.02 -5.45
N LEU A 265 -16.46 -13.38 -6.61
CA LEU A 265 -15.78 -13.73 -7.86
C LEU A 265 -14.27 -13.49 -7.77
N GLY A 266 -13.84 -12.40 -7.14
CA GLY A 266 -12.43 -12.14 -6.84
C GLY A 266 -11.82 -13.25 -5.97
N PHE A 267 -12.53 -13.66 -4.92
CA PHE A 267 -12.09 -14.75 -4.03
C PHE A 267 -11.96 -16.08 -4.76
N LEU A 268 -12.93 -16.44 -5.61
CA LEU A 268 -12.84 -17.63 -6.48
C LEU A 268 -11.64 -17.53 -7.44
N GLY A 269 -11.36 -16.33 -7.97
CA GLY A 269 -10.16 -16.04 -8.72
C GLY A 269 -8.87 -16.31 -7.95
N ILE A 270 -8.81 -15.91 -6.68
CA ILE A 270 -7.69 -16.21 -5.77
C ILE A 270 -7.52 -17.72 -5.63
N LEU A 271 -8.60 -18.46 -5.33
CA LEU A 271 -8.53 -19.92 -5.21
C LEU A 271 -8.03 -20.55 -6.51
N GLY A 272 -8.53 -20.12 -7.66
CA GLY A 272 -8.06 -20.55 -8.98
C GLY A 272 -6.56 -20.29 -9.19
N ILE A 273 -6.08 -19.09 -8.87
CA ILE A 273 -4.66 -18.74 -9.01
C ILE A 273 -3.79 -19.55 -8.03
N ILE A 274 -4.22 -19.70 -6.77
CA ILE A 274 -3.51 -20.53 -5.78
C ILE A 274 -3.44 -21.99 -6.28
N TRP A 275 -4.55 -22.50 -6.84
CA TRP A 275 -4.61 -23.83 -7.43
C TRP A 275 -3.64 -23.99 -8.60
N LEU A 276 -3.61 -23.02 -9.53
CA LEU A 276 -2.68 -23.01 -10.67
C LEU A 276 -1.21 -22.94 -10.23
N GLN A 277 -0.92 -22.22 -9.14
CA GLN A 277 0.43 -22.12 -8.59
C GLN A 277 0.85 -23.34 -7.73
N SER A 278 -0.08 -24.22 -7.38
CA SER A 278 0.16 -25.37 -6.50
C SER A 278 0.71 -26.57 -7.29
N LYS A 279 1.63 -27.31 -6.65
CA LYS A 279 2.09 -28.62 -7.14
C LYS A 279 1.08 -29.75 -6.83
N ARG A 280 0.16 -29.53 -5.88
CA ARG A 280 -0.81 -30.53 -5.38
C ARG A 280 -2.22 -30.21 -5.86
N LYS A 281 -2.42 -30.20 -7.19
CA LYS A 281 -3.66 -29.73 -7.82
C LYS A 281 -4.90 -30.52 -7.40
N LEU A 282 -4.82 -31.85 -7.39
CA LEU A 282 -5.96 -32.70 -7.03
C LEU A 282 -6.39 -32.48 -5.58
N ALA A 283 -5.46 -32.61 -4.63
CA ALA A 283 -5.75 -32.44 -3.20
C ALA A 283 -6.30 -31.04 -2.89
N LEU A 284 -5.71 -29.99 -3.49
CA LEU A 284 -6.16 -28.63 -3.27
C LEU A 284 -7.51 -28.34 -3.94
N GLY A 285 -7.77 -28.91 -5.12
CA GLY A 285 -9.06 -28.82 -5.79
C GLY A 285 -10.18 -29.47 -4.98
N LEU A 286 -9.96 -30.69 -4.48
CA LEU A 286 -10.90 -31.37 -3.58
C LEU A 286 -11.13 -30.58 -2.30
N PHE A 287 -10.06 -30.05 -1.70
CA PHE A 287 -10.17 -29.18 -0.53
C PHE A 287 -11.04 -27.94 -0.81
N PHE A 288 -10.83 -27.25 -1.94
CA PHE A 288 -11.64 -26.08 -2.30
C PHE A 288 -13.10 -26.44 -2.56
N ILE A 289 -13.39 -27.58 -3.19
CA ILE A 289 -14.78 -28.05 -3.37
C ILE A 289 -15.45 -28.25 -2.01
N VAL A 290 -14.80 -28.98 -1.10
CA VAL A 290 -15.34 -29.22 0.25
C VAL A 290 -15.47 -27.91 1.03
N PHE A 291 -14.47 -27.03 0.97
CA PHE A 291 -14.48 -25.73 1.63
C PHE A 291 -15.62 -24.84 1.13
N MET A 292 -15.85 -24.78 -0.19
CA MET A 292 -16.94 -24.01 -0.78
C MET A 292 -18.31 -24.60 -0.44
N ALA A 293 -18.45 -25.93 -0.45
CA ALA A 293 -19.69 -26.61 -0.04
C ALA A 293 -20.01 -26.34 1.43
N ALA A 294 -19.02 -26.46 2.33
CA ALA A 294 -19.17 -26.13 3.74
C ALA A 294 -19.53 -24.65 3.93
N GLY A 295 -18.80 -23.74 3.27
CA GLY A 295 -19.09 -22.31 3.29
C GLY A 295 -20.52 -22.00 2.85
N TRP A 296 -20.98 -22.62 1.76
CA TRP A 296 -22.35 -22.49 1.27
C TRP A 296 -23.38 -22.90 2.31
N THR A 297 -23.18 -24.03 3.00
CA THR A 297 -24.13 -24.49 4.04
C THR A 297 -24.23 -23.52 5.21
N MET A 298 -23.15 -22.80 5.54
CA MET A 298 -23.10 -21.82 6.63
C MET A 298 -23.78 -20.48 6.30
N LEU A 299 -24.04 -20.18 5.02
CA LEU A 299 -24.68 -18.94 4.62
C LEU A 299 -26.19 -18.94 4.94
N GLY A 300 -26.69 -17.79 5.41
CA GLY A 300 -28.12 -17.53 5.57
C GLY A 300 -28.85 -17.43 4.22
N ALA A 301 -30.18 -17.57 4.24
CA ALA A 301 -31.00 -17.59 3.03
C ALA A 301 -30.85 -16.31 2.19
N SER A 302 -30.79 -15.13 2.81
CA SER A 302 -30.60 -13.85 2.12
C SER A 302 -29.24 -13.75 1.42
N SER A 303 -28.16 -14.20 2.06
CA SER A 303 -26.82 -14.25 1.45
C SER A 303 -26.76 -15.25 0.28
N LYS A 304 -27.39 -16.42 0.42
CA LYS A 304 -27.49 -17.42 -0.66
C LYS A 304 -28.23 -16.84 -1.87
N ALA A 305 -29.43 -16.32 -1.66
CA ALA A 305 -30.22 -15.67 -2.71
C ALA A 305 -29.42 -14.57 -3.40
N ARG A 306 -28.68 -13.76 -2.61
CA ARG A 306 -27.85 -12.70 -3.16
C ARG A 306 -26.73 -13.21 -4.07
N TYR A 307 -26.05 -14.30 -3.71
CA TYR A 307 -25.00 -14.88 -4.55
C TYR A 307 -25.55 -15.68 -5.74
N GLU A 308 -26.75 -16.27 -5.62
CA GLU A 308 -27.45 -16.93 -6.73
C GLU A 308 -27.74 -15.97 -7.87
N THR A 309 -28.00 -14.69 -7.58
CA THR A 309 -28.19 -13.66 -8.62
C THR A 309 -26.99 -13.45 -9.55
N ILE A 310 -25.82 -14.04 -9.27
CA ILE A 310 -24.69 -14.08 -10.21
C ILE A 310 -25.05 -14.88 -11.48
N PHE A 311 -25.92 -15.88 -11.34
CA PHE A 311 -26.33 -16.79 -12.42
C PHE A 311 -27.66 -16.40 -13.07
N ASP A 312 -28.34 -15.38 -12.55
CA ASP A 312 -29.59 -14.89 -13.12
C ASP A 312 -29.34 -14.26 -14.50
N LYS A 313 -30.19 -14.63 -15.46
CA LYS A 313 -30.13 -14.07 -16.82
C LYS A 313 -30.68 -12.64 -16.89
N ASN A 314 -31.59 -12.30 -15.98
CA ASN A 314 -32.15 -10.96 -15.87
C ASN A 314 -31.24 -10.13 -14.98
N LEU A 315 -30.73 -9.03 -15.51
CA LEU A 315 -29.94 -8.09 -14.73
C LEU A 315 -30.88 -7.36 -13.77
N ASP A 316 -30.45 -7.20 -12.51
CA ASP A 316 -31.11 -6.26 -11.60
C ASP A 316 -30.90 -4.82 -12.09
N GLU A 317 -31.76 -3.90 -11.65
CA GLU A 317 -31.69 -2.47 -12.00
C GLU A 317 -30.30 -1.86 -11.75
N SER A 318 -29.59 -2.33 -10.72
CA SER A 318 -28.23 -1.86 -10.43
C SER A 318 -27.22 -2.36 -11.46
N SER A 319 -27.37 -3.56 -12.01
CA SER A 319 -26.51 -4.13 -13.04
C SER A 319 -26.81 -3.52 -14.40
N GLU A 320 -28.09 -3.30 -14.74
CA GLU A 320 -28.49 -2.63 -15.99
C GLU A 320 -27.92 -1.21 -16.07
N ASN A 321 -28.07 -0.43 -15.00
CA ASN A 321 -27.50 0.92 -14.92
C ASN A 321 -25.97 0.94 -15.07
N ARG A 322 -25.27 -0.13 -14.67
CA ARG A 322 -23.82 -0.25 -14.87
C ARG A 322 -23.48 -0.56 -16.32
N VAL A 323 -24.23 -1.44 -16.99
CA VAL A 323 -24.04 -1.73 -18.42
C VAL A 323 -24.20 -0.43 -19.24
N LEU A 324 -25.25 0.35 -18.96
CA LEU A 324 -25.43 1.66 -19.58
C LEU A 324 -24.27 2.63 -19.27
N ALA A 325 -23.77 2.63 -18.02
CA ALA A 325 -22.59 3.43 -17.69
C ALA A 325 -21.33 2.94 -18.42
N TRP A 326 -21.23 1.66 -18.77
CA TRP A 326 -20.11 1.12 -19.54
C TRP A 326 -20.14 1.60 -20.98
N GLU A 327 -21.32 1.56 -21.61
CA GLU A 327 -21.56 2.08 -22.95
C GLU A 327 -21.25 3.57 -23.04
N ASP A 328 -21.82 4.37 -22.12
CA ASP A 328 -21.54 5.81 -22.03
C ASP A 328 -20.06 6.09 -21.83
N GLY A 329 -19.38 5.27 -21.02
CA GLY A 329 -17.94 5.38 -20.77
C GLY A 329 -17.10 5.10 -22.00
N LEU A 330 -17.45 4.08 -22.79
CA LEU A 330 -16.79 3.79 -24.05
C LEU A 330 -17.01 4.92 -25.07
N GLU A 331 -18.23 5.46 -25.14
CA GLU A 331 -18.50 6.61 -26.01
C GLU A 331 -17.64 7.81 -25.60
N MET A 332 -17.59 8.15 -24.31
CA MET A 332 -16.72 9.21 -23.77
C MET A 332 -15.25 9.01 -24.14
N ALA A 333 -14.75 7.77 -24.07
CA ALA A 333 -13.39 7.44 -24.47
C ALA A 333 -13.17 7.62 -25.98
N ILE A 334 -14.14 7.27 -26.82
CA ILE A 334 -14.05 7.46 -28.29
C ILE A 334 -14.04 8.95 -28.65
N ILE A 335 -14.81 9.78 -27.94
CA ILE A 335 -14.89 11.24 -28.20
C ILE A 335 -13.64 11.96 -27.73
N ARG A 336 -13.07 11.55 -26.58
CA ARG A 336 -11.83 12.11 -26.02
C ARG A 336 -10.73 11.04 -25.96
N PRO A 337 -10.23 10.54 -27.11
CA PRO A 337 -9.39 9.35 -27.20
C PRO A 337 -8.00 9.52 -26.61
N VAL A 338 -7.48 10.75 -26.53
CA VAL A 338 -6.10 11.01 -26.08
C VAL A 338 -6.03 11.13 -24.56
N THR A 339 -6.80 12.03 -23.98
CA THR A 339 -6.70 12.40 -22.55
C THR A 339 -7.91 11.98 -21.73
N GLY A 340 -8.97 11.47 -22.36
CA GLY A 340 -10.24 11.21 -21.70
C GLY A 340 -10.97 12.47 -21.26
N VAL A 341 -12.01 12.29 -20.45
CA VAL A 341 -12.84 13.36 -19.89
C VAL A 341 -12.25 14.01 -18.64
N GLY A 342 -11.06 13.58 -18.20
CA GLY A 342 -10.41 14.04 -16.98
C GLY A 342 -10.43 12.96 -15.89
N ALA A 343 -9.30 12.78 -15.20
CA ALA A 343 -9.20 11.85 -14.07
C ALA A 343 -10.29 12.14 -13.03
N GLY A 344 -11.00 11.12 -12.54
CA GLY A 344 -12.10 11.27 -11.58
C GLY A 344 -13.33 12.07 -12.06
N ALA A 345 -13.37 12.52 -13.31
CA ALA A 345 -14.46 13.34 -13.85
C ALA A 345 -15.58 12.51 -14.51
N PHE A 346 -15.50 11.17 -14.48
CA PHE A 346 -16.43 10.29 -15.19
C PHE A 346 -17.90 10.62 -14.95
N ALA A 347 -18.34 10.61 -13.69
CA ALA A 347 -19.75 10.78 -13.36
C ALA A 347 -20.27 12.17 -13.78
N TRP A 348 -19.42 13.19 -13.70
CA TRP A 348 -19.74 14.55 -14.14
C TRP A 348 -19.87 14.64 -15.66
N ALA A 349 -18.89 14.12 -16.39
CA ALA A 349 -18.94 14.07 -17.85
C ALA A 349 -20.16 13.28 -18.36
N ARG A 350 -20.52 12.21 -17.64
CA ARG A 350 -21.71 11.42 -17.94
C ARG A 350 -23.01 12.18 -17.71
N VAL A 351 -23.11 12.98 -16.64
CA VAL A 351 -24.27 13.86 -16.43
C VAL A 351 -24.36 14.91 -17.53
N GLU A 352 -23.25 15.60 -17.82
CA GLU A 352 -23.19 16.65 -18.83
C GLU A 352 -23.66 16.15 -20.21
N ARG A 353 -23.25 14.93 -20.58
CA ARG A 353 -23.52 14.37 -21.91
C ARG A 353 -24.81 13.55 -22.00
N PHE A 354 -25.12 12.75 -21.00
CA PHE A 354 -26.19 11.76 -21.05
C PHE A 354 -27.28 11.97 -20.00
N GLY A 355 -27.17 13.00 -19.15
CA GLY A 355 -28.15 13.30 -18.09
C GLY A 355 -28.22 12.26 -16.97
N ARG A 356 -27.23 11.36 -16.84
CA ARG A 356 -27.25 10.23 -15.90
C ARG A 356 -26.03 10.22 -14.97
N TYR A 357 -26.26 10.26 -13.66
CA TYR A 357 -25.20 10.21 -12.65
C TYR A 357 -24.95 8.78 -12.16
N LEU A 358 -23.84 8.17 -12.59
CA LEU A 358 -23.31 6.94 -12.01
C LEU A 358 -21.86 6.74 -12.46
N ASN A 359 -20.97 6.35 -11.56
CA ASN A 359 -19.64 5.87 -11.94
C ASN A 359 -19.76 4.50 -12.63
N PRO A 360 -18.81 4.10 -13.51
CA PRO A 360 -18.95 2.87 -14.28
C PRO A 360 -18.91 1.64 -13.39
N HIS A 361 -18.36 1.73 -12.17
CA HIS A 361 -18.10 0.59 -11.30
C HIS A 361 -17.41 -0.54 -12.08
N ASN A 362 -16.50 -0.15 -12.97
CA ASN A 362 -15.67 -1.00 -13.80
C ASN A 362 -14.39 -0.22 -14.08
N MET A 363 -13.28 -0.71 -13.53
CA MET A 363 -11.96 -0.11 -13.60
C MET A 363 -11.48 0.05 -15.05
N TYR A 364 -11.84 -0.87 -15.93
CA TYR A 364 -11.43 -0.83 -17.33
C TYR A 364 -12.07 0.35 -18.05
N ILE A 365 -13.39 0.50 -17.89
CA ILE A 365 -14.12 1.63 -18.45
C ILE A 365 -13.74 2.94 -17.78
N GLN A 366 -13.55 2.93 -16.46
CA GLN A 366 -13.06 4.09 -15.71
C GLN A 366 -11.79 4.65 -16.34
N VAL A 367 -10.75 3.82 -16.47
CA VAL A 367 -9.44 4.29 -16.95
C VAL A 367 -9.53 4.76 -18.39
N LEU A 368 -10.26 4.04 -19.26
CA LEU A 368 -10.46 4.42 -20.66
C LEU A 368 -11.18 5.76 -20.79
N ALA A 369 -12.29 5.95 -20.09
CA ALA A 369 -13.09 7.17 -20.18
C ALA A 369 -12.37 8.36 -19.54
N GLU A 370 -11.76 8.18 -18.38
CA GLU A 370 -11.15 9.27 -17.61
C GLU A 370 -9.79 9.71 -18.17
N LEU A 371 -8.97 8.78 -18.69
CA LEU A 371 -7.60 9.07 -19.16
C LEU A 371 -7.38 8.85 -20.66
N GLY A 372 -8.38 8.39 -21.40
CA GLY A 372 -8.25 8.07 -22.82
C GLY A 372 -7.43 6.80 -23.06
N PHE A 373 -7.20 6.47 -24.34
CA PHE A 373 -6.43 5.30 -24.74
C PHE A 373 -4.95 5.38 -24.34
N ILE A 374 -4.35 6.58 -24.33
CA ILE A 374 -2.95 6.76 -23.93
C ILE A 374 -2.79 6.48 -22.43
N GLY A 375 -3.63 7.10 -21.59
CA GLY A 375 -3.59 6.86 -20.15
C GLY A 375 -3.95 5.42 -19.80
N ALA A 376 -4.91 4.81 -20.51
CA ALA A 376 -5.23 3.40 -20.35
C ALA A 376 -4.06 2.48 -20.72
N PHE A 377 -3.38 2.74 -21.84
CA PHE A 377 -2.19 1.96 -22.21
C PHE A 377 -1.12 2.03 -21.11
N ILE A 378 -0.82 3.23 -20.60
CA ILE A 378 0.15 3.42 -19.51
C ILE A 378 -0.28 2.64 -18.25
N TYR A 379 -1.54 2.77 -17.84
CA TYR A 379 -2.07 2.09 -16.65
C TYR A 379 -2.04 0.56 -16.80
N PHE A 380 -2.44 0.01 -17.94
CA PHE A 380 -2.40 -1.44 -18.14
C PHE A 380 -0.98 -1.95 -18.31
N MET A 381 -0.05 -1.18 -18.87
CA MET A 381 1.37 -1.53 -18.88
C MET A 381 1.94 -1.61 -17.45
N PHE A 382 1.60 -0.67 -16.57
CA PHE A 382 1.93 -0.74 -15.14
C PHE A 382 1.44 -2.06 -14.52
N VAL A 383 0.16 -2.42 -14.74
CA VAL A 383 -0.41 -3.67 -14.22
C VAL A 383 0.32 -4.90 -14.79
N ILE A 384 0.57 -4.93 -16.09
CA ILE A 384 1.29 -6.02 -16.77
C ILE A 384 2.71 -6.17 -16.20
N ASP A 385 3.39 -5.06 -15.93
CA ASP A 385 4.76 -5.09 -15.43
C ASP A 385 4.85 -5.60 -13.99
N ILE A 386 3.84 -5.36 -13.14
CA ILE A 386 3.74 -6.03 -11.83
C ILE A 386 3.74 -7.56 -12.01
N PHE A 387 2.94 -8.10 -12.93
CA PHE A 387 2.94 -9.55 -13.21
C PHE A 387 4.29 -10.01 -13.77
N ARG A 388 4.81 -9.33 -14.80
CA ARG A 388 6.07 -9.71 -15.46
C ARG A 388 7.21 -9.78 -14.46
N PHE A 389 7.36 -8.77 -13.59
CA PHE A 389 8.42 -8.76 -12.60
C PHE A 389 8.24 -9.85 -11.53
N ASN A 390 7.02 -10.07 -11.04
CA ASN A 390 6.79 -11.15 -10.07
C ASN A 390 7.00 -12.54 -10.67
N PHE A 391 6.62 -12.79 -11.93
CA PHE A 391 6.94 -14.05 -12.60
C PHE A 391 8.44 -14.25 -12.80
N ARG A 392 9.20 -13.17 -13.09
CA ARG A 392 10.66 -13.22 -13.14
C ARG A 392 11.27 -13.48 -11.76
N LEU A 393 10.74 -12.87 -10.70
CA LEU A 393 11.16 -13.12 -9.32
C LEU A 393 10.97 -14.58 -8.92
N LEU A 394 9.84 -15.20 -9.28
CA LEU A 394 9.60 -16.63 -9.00
C LEU A 394 10.63 -17.58 -9.65
N LYS A 395 11.25 -17.16 -10.76
CA LYS A 395 12.33 -17.91 -11.44
C LYS A 395 13.71 -17.59 -10.86
N SER A 396 13.91 -16.36 -10.38
CA SER A 396 15.22 -15.85 -9.96
C SER A 396 15.54 -16.08 -8.49
N VAL A 397 14.53 -16.25 -7.64
CA VAL A 397 14.72 -16.42 -6.19
C VAL A 397 15.00 -17.90 -5.87
N PRO A 398 16.14 -18.22 -5.21
CA PRO A 398 16.48 -19.57 -4.82
C PRO A 398 15.41 -20.23 -3.95
N SER A 399 15.41 -21.57 -3.91
CA SER A 399 14.50 -22.31 -3.03
C SER A 399 14.91 -22.19 -1.55
N ARG A 400 14.13 -22.80 -0.64
CA ARG A 400 14.22 -22.65 0.83
C ARG A 400 15.68 -22.64 1.34
N GLY A 401 15.99 -21.73 2.28
CA GLY A 401 17.31 -21.63 2.93
C GLY A 401 18.09 -20.35 2.59
N SER A 402 17.74 -19.67 1.49
CA SER A 402 18.33 -18.36 1.13
C SER A 402 17.81 -17.22 2.04
N PRO A 403 18.62 -16.19 2.32
CA PRO A 403 18.16 -14.93 2.93
C PRO A 403 16.97 -14.30 2.18
N LEU A 404 16.80 -14.59 0.88
CA LEU A 404 15.70 -14.08 0.05
C LEU A 404 14.50 -15.02 -0.03
N ALA A 405 14.44 -16.09 0.78
CA ALA A 405 13.36 -17.09 0.71
C ALA A 405 11.94 -16.51 0.92
N LEU A 406 11.81 -15.36 1.59
CA LEU A 406 10.54 -14.62 1.75
C LEU A 406 9.99 -14.06 0.43
N LEU A 407 10.87 -13.73 -0.54
CA LEU A 407 10.46 -13.07 -1.77
C LEU A 407 9.59 -13.96 -2.65
N ARG A 408 9.80 -15.28 -2.59
CA ARG A 408 9.02 -16.25 -3.38
C ARG A 408 7.54 -16.34 -2.95
N PRO A 409 7.19 -16.59 -1.66
CA PRO A 409 5.79 -16.53 -1.22
C PRO A 409 5.20 -15.12 -1.37
N LEU A 410 6.01 -14.07 -1.20
CA LEU A 410 5.57 -12.69 -1.44
C LEU A 410 5.15 -12.46 -2.90
N SER A 411 5.97 -12.85 -3.88
CA SER A 411 5.62 -12.71 -5.30
C SER A 411 4.40 -13.53 -5.70
N ARG A 412 4.21 -14.72 -5.09
CA ARG A 412 3.00 -15.53 -5.28
C ARG A 412 1.75 -14.83 -4.77
N ALA A 413 1.85 -14.22 -3.57
CA ALA A 413 0.78 -13.43 -2.99
C ALA A 413 0.44 -12.22 -3.84
N ILE A 414 1.46 -11.49 -4.35
CA ILE A 414 1.26 -10.34 -5.25
C ILE A 414 0.54 -10.78 -6.53
N ILE A 415 0.97 -11.85 -7.19
CA ILE A 415 0.32 -12.35 -8.42
C ILE A 415 -1.16 -12.71 -8.16
N ALA A 416 -1.44 -13.42 -7.07
CA ALA A 416 -2.81 -13.78 -6.71
C ALA A 416 -3.66 -12.54 -6.35
N SER A 417 -3.08 -11.57 -5.63
CA SER A 417 -3.75 -10.33 -5.26
C SER A 417 -4.04 -9.46 -6.49
N CYS A 418 -3.08 -9.29 -7.40
CA CYS A 418 -3.27 -8.58 -8.67
C CYS A 418 -4.33 -9.26 -9.54
N GLY A 419 -4.31 -10.59 -9.62
CA GLY A 419 -5.34 -11.33 -10.36
C GLY A 419 -6.74 -11.12 -9.77
N SER A 420 -6.86 -11.12 -8.45
CA SER A 420 -8.12 -10.77 -7.80
C SER A 420 -8.52 -9.32 -8.06
N LEU A 421 -7.59 -8.37 -8.00
CA LEU A 421 -7.85 -6.95 -8.24
C LEU A 421 -8.37 -6.71 -9.67
N LEU A 422 -7.84 -7.43 -10.67
CA LEU A 422 -8.38 -7.42 -12.03
C LEU A 422 -9.82 -7.92 -12.09
N ILE A 423 -10.10 -9.09 -11.49
CA ILE A 423 -11.45 -9.68 -11.49
C ILE A 423 -12.45 -8.78 -10.78
N THR A 424 -12.10 -8.30 -9.58
CA THR A 424 -12.96 -7.36 -8.84
C THR A 424 -13.08 -6.01 -9.55
N GLY A 425 -12.07 -5.63 -10.33
CA GLY A 425 -12.04 -4.39 -11.12
C GLY A 425 -13.14 -4.34 -12.19
N ILE A 426 -13.69 -5.47 -12.62
CA ILE A 426 -14.89 -5.50 -13.49
C ILE A 426 -16.11 -4.88 -12.78
N PHE A 427 -16.15 -4.95 -11.44
CA PHE A 427 -17.28 -4.57 -10.61
C PHE A 427 -17.01 -3.36 -9.69
N ALA A 428 -15.88 -2.68 -9.88
CA ALA A 428 -15.47 -1.57 -9.02
C ALA A 428 -14.76 -0.44 -9.79
N HIS A 429 -14.95 0.79 -9.29
CA HIS A 429 -14.19 1.97 -9.68
C HIS A 429 -12.91 2.03 -8.83
N SER A 430 -11.90 1.23 -9.20
CA SER A 430 -10.77 0.90 -8.32
C SER A 430 -9.39 1.25 -8.90
N ALA A 431 -9.32 2.06 -9.96
CA ALA A 431 -8.04 2.37 -10.62
C ALA A 431 -7.06 3.10 -9.68
N TYR A 432 -7.58 4.01 -8.86
CA TYR A 432 -6.77 4.80 -7.92
C TYR A 432 -6.78 4.21 -6.50
N ARG A 433 -6.93 2.88 -6.36
CA ARG A 433 -6.91 2.21 -5.06
C ARG A 433 -5.47 1.98 -4.60
N TYR A 434 -5.19 2.23 -3.32
CA TYR A 434 -3.86 2.05 -2.73
C TYR A 434 -3.27 0.64 -2.87
N THR A 435 -4.11 -0.39 -3.03
CA THR A 435 -3.70 -1.78 -3.15
C THR A 435 -2.82 -2.04 -4.37
N TRP A 436 -3.09 -1.38 -5.51
CA TRP A 436 -2.26 -1.48 -6.72
C TRP A 436 -0.84 -0.97 -6.49
N TYR A 437 -0.73 0.18 -5.84
CA TYR A 437 0.54 0.84 -5.58
C TYR A 437 1.32 0.16 -4.45
N PHE A 438 0.62 -0.40 -3.46
CA PHE A 438 1.22 -1.26 -2.44
C PHE A 438 1.91 -2.48 -3.06
N VAL A 439 1.20 -3.26 -3.89
CA VAL A 439 1.79 -4.46 -4.50
C VAL A 439 2.90 -4.12 -5.50
N ALA A 440 2.80 -2.97 -6.19
CA ALA A 440 3.87 -2.47 -7.04
C ALA A 440 5.12 -2.11 -6.23
N ALA A 441 4.98 -1.39 -5.11
CA ALA A 441 6.11 -1.03 -4.25
C ALA A 441 6.84 -2.26 -3.70
N LEU A 442 6.09 -3.28 -3.24
CA LEU A 442 6.68 -4.54 -2.80
C LEU A 442 7.40 -5.30 -3.92
N THR A 443 6.90 -5.18 -5.15
CA THR A 443 7.55 -5.74 -6.35
C THR A 443 8.89 -5.05 -6.61
N VAL A 444 8.95 -3.72 -6.52
CA VAL A 444 10.19 -2.94 -6.67
C VAL A 444 11.22 -3.34 -5.62
N ILE A 445 10.83 -3.42 -4.34
CA ILE A 445 11.73 -3.86 -3.26
C ILE A 445 12.25 -5.28 -3.49
N ALA A 446 11.37 -6.21 -3.89
CA ALA A 446 11.78 -7.58 -4.16
C ALA A 446 12.79 -7.67 -5.33
N MET A 447 12.57 -6.89 -6.39
CA MET A 447 13.51 -6.77 -7.52
C MET A 447 14.84 -6.18 -7.08
N GLN A 448 14.83 -5.16 -6.22
CA GLN A 448 16.03 -4.53 -5.70
C GLN A 448 16.88 -5.52 -4.90
N PHE A 449 16.30 -6.27 -3.97
CA PHE A 449 17.05 -7.27 -3.19
C PHE A 449 17.67 -8.37 -4.05
N VAL A 450 16.98 -8.80 -5.12
CA VAL A 450 17.55 -9.77 -6.06
C VAL A 450 18.71 -9.16 -6.85
N ARG A 451 18.60 -7.90 -7.27
CA ARG A 451 19.68 -7.19 -7.98
C ARG A 451 20.91 -7.00 -7.10
N GLU A 452 20.72 -6.58 -5.85
CA GLU A 452 21.80 -6.40 -4.87
C GLU A 452 22.52 -7.72 -4.57
N MET A 453 21.76 -8.81 -4.40
CA MET A 453 22.35 -10.14 -4.21
C MET A 453 23.22 -10.56 -5.40
N LYS A 454 22.72 -10.40 -6.64
CA LYS A 454 23.48 -10.73 -7.85
C LYS A 454 24.75 -9.90 -7.99
N ALA A 455 24.68 -8.60 -7.67
CA ALA A 455 25.85 -7.73 -7.70
C ALA A 455 26.93 -8.18 -6.70
N VAL A 456 26.53 -8.63 -5.50
CA VAL A 456 27.46 -9.18 -4.49
C VAL A 456 28.06 -10.51 -4.95
N GLU A 457 27.28 -11.39 -5.57
CA GLU A 457 27.76 -12.66 -6.13
C GLU A 457 28.77 -12.42 -7.27
N GLU A 458 28.47 -11.49 -8.17
CA GLU A 458 29.36 -11.09 -9.27
C GLU A 458 30.67 -10.50 -8.73
N SER A 459 30.61 -9.58 -7.76
CA SER A 459 31.82 -9.00 -7.16
C SER A 459 32.69 -10.04 -6.43
N SER A 460 32.05 -11.01 -5.75
CA SER A 460 32.76 -12.07 -5.04
C SER A 460 33.43 -13.05 -6.02
N SER A 461 32.77 -13.36 -7.13
CA SER A 461 33.32 -14.23 -8.19
C SER A 461 34.50 -13.57 -8.91
N ALA A 462 34.42 -12.26 -9.19
CA ALA A 462 35.50 -11.48 -9.80
C ALA A 462 36.73 -11.36 -8.87
N GLY A 463 36.50 -11.17 -7.57
CA GLY A 463 37.57 -11.16 -6.56
C GLY A 463 38.30 -12.50 -6.47
N ASN A 464 37.57 -13.62 -6.48
CA ASN A 464 38.18 -14.96 -6.44
C ASN A 464 38.98 -15.28 -7.71
N LEU A 465 38.53 -14.84 -8.88
CA LEU A 465 39.28 -14.99 -10.13
C LEU A 465 40.57 -14.16 -10.11
N ALA A 466 40.53 -12.92 -9.62
CA ALA A 466 41.71 -12.06 -9.48
C ALA A 466 42.75 -12.65 -8.51
N VAL A 467 42.31 -13.19 -7.36
CA VAL A 467 43.19 -13.88 -6.41
C VAL A 467 43.80 -15.15 -7.04
N SER A 468 43.01 -15.94 -7.79
CA SER A 468 43.52 -17.12 -8.48
C SER A 468 44.54 -16.80 -9.57
N ALA A 469 44.37 -15.70 -10.31
CA ALA A 469 45.32 -15.24 -11.33
C ALA A 469 46.63 -14.72 -10.71
N SER A 470 46.54 -14.02 -9.57
CA SER A 470 47.74 -13.53 -8.84
C SER A 470 48.53 -14.64 -8.13
N GLY A 471 47.89 -15.77 -7.81
CA GLY A 471 48.55 -16.94 -7.19
C GLY A 471 49.27 -17.87 -8.19
N ILE A 472 49.03 -17.71 -9.50
CA ILE A 472 49.69 -18.50 -10.54
C ILE A 472 51.04 -17.87 -10.95
N ASP A 473 51.22 -16.57 -10.77
CA ASP A 473 52.43 -15.85 -11.20
C ASP A 473 53.59 -15.87 -10.17
N SER A 474 53.33 -16.34 -8.94
CA SER A 474 54.36 -16.49 -7.89
C SER A 474 55.03 -17.88 -7.84
N GLY A 475 54.70 -18.79 -8.77
CA GLY A 475 55.11 -20.19 -8.73
C GLY A 475 56.25 -20.62 -9.66
N SER A 476 56.78 -19.77 -10.54
CA SER A 476 57.67 -20.22 -11.63
C SER A 476 59.08 -19.60 -11.69
N LYS A 477 59.63 -19.09 -10.58
CA LYS A 477 61.03 -18.62 -10.54
C LYS A 477 61.80 -19.08 -9.29
N VAL A 478 61.95 -20.38 -9.12
CA VAL A 478 63.07 -20.95 -8.35
C VAL A 478 63.48 -22.29 -8.99
N ASN A 479 64.48 -22.25 -9.86
CA ASN A 479 65.52 -23.25 -10.10
C ASN A 479 66.11 -23.09 -11.51
N GLY A 480 67.34 -22.58 -11.54
CA GLY A 480 68.18 -22.37 -12.72
C GLY A 480 69.45 -21.67 -12.28
#